data_AF-A0AAD7CE49-F1
#
_entry.id   AF-A0AAD7CE49-F1
#
_cell.length_a   1.000
_cell.length_b   1.000
_cell.length_c   1.000
_cell.angle_alpha   90.00
_cell.angle_beta   90.00
_cell.angle_gamma   90.00
#
_symmetry.space_group_name_H-M   'P 1'
#
loop_
_entity.id
_entity.type
_entity.pdbx_description
1 polymer ?
#
loop_
_entity_poly.entity_id
_entity_poly.type
_entity_poly.pdbx_seq_one_letter_code
_entity_poly.pdbx_strand_id
1 'polypeptide(L)'
;MTTLTINCRFPHDGVLERHDPDQPLILRRHPHNQRISNAELTVDNLTLASKKRRRTQSLVLRGTVTGPLGTVDSILKLDLTGEHREAMLKGLEVYNSKAGSLQSDVLPLLYGCFEAEVGSTVVTCLAMEYCGEPVKDLLSAPHSFRQDLLLAVLDFHKLGKTHGDLYEDNILDCDGHPVLIDLKFAEDHKCVINMKIVTGAIAPTVEEYGCPELYELILEQLGVWKSATIGFCSQMFRKDGITCPEDLTKNMPAHFNEERQEIEKQAILVFEEILEERRLTYGTEQVLPGQRRVDYVRGAHIA
;
A
#
# COMPACT_ATOMS: atom_id res chain seq x y z
N MET A 1 -13.50 13.94 32.19
CA MET A 1 -12.47 14.12 31.15
C MET A 1 -11.99 12.72 30.80
N THR A 2 -12.09 12.27 29.56
CA THR A 2 -11.63 10.92 29.17
C THR A 2 -10.11 10.82 29.32
N THR A 3 -9.65 9.79 30.01
CA THR A 3 -8.23 9.47 30.19
C THR A 3 -7.91 8.07 29.69
N LEU A 4 -6.65 7.87 29.28
CA LEU A 4 -6.04 6.58 29.00
C LEU A 4 -4.92 6.37 30.02
N THR A 5 -5.05 5.36 30.86
CA THR A 5 -4.03 4.98 31.84
C THR A 5 -3.20 3.83 31.27
N ILE A 6 -1.91 4.07 31.04
CA ILE A 6 -0.98 3.04 30.56
C ILE A 6 -0.18 2.51 31.75
N ASN A 7 -0.42 1.24 32.11
CA ASN A 7 0.30 0.54 33.17
C ASN A 7 1.49 -0.22 32.58
N CYS A 8 2.59 0.47 32.27
CA CYS A 8 3.81 -0.21 31.85
C CYS A 8 5.09 0.46 32.35
N ARG A 9 6.11 -0.38 32.57
CA ARG A 9 7.49 0.06 32.70
C ARG A 9 8.04 0.31 31.29
N PHE A 10 8.25 1.57 30.95
CA PHE A 10 8.97 1.90 29.72
C PHE A 10 10.45 1.55 29.91
N PRO A 11 11.12 0.91 28.93
CA PRO A 11 12.55 0.67 29.01
C PRO A 11 13.29 2.01 29.13
N HIS A 12 14.34 2.06 29.96
CA HIS A 12 15.13 3.25 30.29
C HIS A 12 15.96 3.81 29.12
N ASP A 13 15.52 3.63 27.88
CA ASP A 13 16.23 3.97 26.64
C ASP A 13 16.21 5.48 26.33
N GLY A 14 16.09 6.33 27.36
CA GLY A 14 16.33 7.79 27.27
C GLY A 14 15.14 8.66 26.83
N VAL A 15 13.98 8.09 26.48
CA VAL A 15 12.87 8.90 25.92
C VAL A 15 11.91 9.46 26.98
N LEU A 16 11.79 8.78 28.12
CA LEU A 16 10.95 9.20 29.25
C LEU A 16 11.77 9.33 30.55
N GLU A 17 12.99 9.86 30.49
CA GLU A 17 13.89 9.97 31.67
C GLU A 17 13.29 10.71 32.87
N ARG A 18 12.23 11.50 32.65
CA ARG A 18 11.55 12.29 33.68
C ARG A 18 10.27 11.65 34.22
N HIS A 19 9.83 10.53 33.68
CA HIS A 19 8.64 9.81 34.15
C HIS A 19 9.08 8.71 35.13
N ASP A 20 8.39 8.63 36.26
CA ASP A 20 8.62 7.59 37.27
C ASP A 20 8.15 6.24 36.70
N PRO A 21 9.06 5.27 36.46
CA PRO A 21 8.71 3.99 35.84
C PRO A 21 7.74 3.14 36.70
N ASP A 22 7.58 3.47 37.98
CA ASP A 22 6.63 2.81 38.88
C ASP A 22 5.26 3.54 38.95
N GLN A 23 5.09 4.67 38.25
CA GLN A 23 3.79 5.34 38.11
C GLN A 23 3.16 5.07 36.74
N PRO A 24 1.83 5.00 36.65
CA PRO A 24 1.16 4.90 35.36
C PRO A 24 1.32 6.18 34.54
N LEU A 25 1.41 6.07 33.22
CA LEU A 25 1.32 7.22 32.32
C LEU A 25 -0.16 7.52 32.06
N ILE A 26 -0.63 8.67 32.53
CA ILE A 26 -2.03 9.11 32.37
C ILE A 26 -2.10 10.10 31.21
N LEU A 27 -2.68 9.66 30.10
CA LEU A 27 -2.92 10.51 28.94
C LEU A 27 -4.35 11.01 28.93
N ARG A 28 -4.55 12.27 28.53
CA ARG A 28 -5.84 12.93 28.39
C ARG A 28 -6.28 12.91 26.94
N ARG A 29 -7.57 12.71 26.70
CA ARG A 29 -8.10 12.69 25.34
C ARG A 29 -7.83 14.00 24.58
N HIS A 30 -7.40 13.86 23.34
CA HIS A 30 -7.22 14.99 22.42
C HIS A 30 -8.58 15.63 22.06
N PRO A 31 -8.72 16.97 22.03
CA PRO A 31 -9.99 17.66 21.77
C PRO A 31 -10.66 17.30 20.43
N HIS A 32 -9.89 16.95 19.40
CA HIS A 32 -10.44 16.59 18.09
C HIS A 32 -10.98 15.15 17.99
N ASN A 33 -10.90 14.35 19.05
CA ASN A 33 -11.44 13.00 19.05
C ASN A 33 -12.96 13.02 19.31
N GLN A 34 -13.79 12.82 18.28
CA GLN A 34 -15.24 13.04 18.35
C GLN A 34 -16.09 11.79 18.65
N ARG A 35 -15.53 10.56 18.61
CA ARG A 35 -16.37 9.36 18.46
C ARG A 35 -16.67 8.53 19.71
N ILE A 36 -15.83 8.54 20.75
CA ILE A 36 -16.06 7.69 21.94
C ILE A 36 -16.69 8.48 23.09
N SER A 37 -17.47 7.81 23.94
CA SER A 37 -18.08 8.38 25.14
C SER A 37 -17.03 8.87 26.15
N ASN A 38 -17.44 9.59 27.20
CA ASN A 38 -16.53 10.15 28.22
C ASN A 38 -15.88 9.09 29.15
N ALA A 39 -15.62 7.90 28.64
CA ALA A 39 -15.09 6.74 29.35
C ALA A 39 -13.63 6.92 29.77
N GLU A 40 -13.24 6.32 30.89
CA GLU A 40 -11.84 6.06 31.22
C GLU A 40 -11.41 4.73 30.59
N LEU A 41 -10.22 4.71 30.00
CA LEU A 41 -9.60 3.52 29.42
C LEU A 41 -8.35 3.16 30.21
N THR A 42 -8.15 1.88 30.47
CA THR A 42 -6.92 1.34 31.09
C THR A 42 -6.26 0.37 30.13
N VAL A 43 -4.94 0.40 30.04
CA VAL A 43 -4.17 -0.51 29.18
C VAL A 43 -3.20 -1.34 30.01
N ASP A 44 -3.29 -2.65 29.83
CA ASP A 44 -2.47 -3.66 30.50
C ASP A 44 -1.87 -4.65 29.49
N ASN A 45 -1.02 -5.56 29.97
CA ASN A 45 -0.42 -6.66 29.18
C ASN A 45 0.33 -6.20 27.92
N LEU A 46 1.06 -5.09 28.02
CA LEU A 46 1.73 -4.49 26.88
C LEU A 46 2.95 -5.31 26.43
N THR A 47 3.00 -5.57 25.13
CA THR A 47 4.09 -6.23 24.42
C THR A 47 4.49 -5.40 23.20
N LEU A 48 5.76 -5.46 22.79
CA LEU A 48 6.22 -4.75 21.61
C LEU A 48 5.68 -5.43 20.35
N ALA A 49 4.84 -4.73 19.58
CA ALA A 49 4.24 -5.28 18.35
C ALA A 49 5.18 -5.16 17.14
N SER A 50 5.97 -4.09 17.07
CA SER A 50 6.92 -3.87 15.97
C SER A 50 8.33 -3.61 16.48
N LYS A 51 9.30 -4.38 16.00
CA LYS A 51 10.72 -4.14 16.25
C LYS A 51 11.19 -2.98 15.37
N LYS A 52 11.57 -1.86 15.98
CA LYS A 52 12.16 -0.63 15.40
C LYS A 52 12.68 -0.83 13.97
N ARG A 53 11.90 -0.43 12.96
CA ARG A 53 12.47 -0.04 11.68
C ARG A 53 13.11 1.34 11.87
N ARG A 54 14.34 1.54 11.39
CA ARG A 54 15.11 2.80 11.51
C ARG A 54 14.39 4.06 10.96
N ARG A 55 13.21 3.93 10.34
CA ARG A 55 12.45 4.99 9.68
C ARG A 55 11.17 5.44 10.43
N THR A 56 10.66 4.68 11.39
CA THR A 56 9.45 5.06 12.15
C THR A 56 9.82 5.26 13.62
N GLN A 57 9.89 6.52 14.06
CA GLN A 57 10.26 6.88 15.44
C GLN A 57 9.10 6.72 16.44
N SER A 58 7.94 6.19 16.02
CA SER A 58 6.83 5.81 16.90
C SER A 58 7.01 4.41 17.49
N LEU A 59 6.74 4.26 18.78
CA LEU A 59 6.69 2.98 19.48
C LEU A 59 5.30 2.34 19.28
N VAL A 60 5.25 1.10 18.80
CA VAL A 60 3.98 0.36 18.59
C VAL A 60 3.91 -0.79 19.57
N LEU A 61 2.94 -0.74 20.49
CA LEU A 61 2.70 -1.76 21.51
C LEU A 61 1.35 -2.44 21.27
N ARG A 62 1.28 -3.75 21.47
CA ARG A 62 0.04 -4.50 21.57
C ARG A 62 -0.29 -4.72 23.03
N GLY A 63 -1.54 -4.52 23.41
CA GLY A 63 -1.98 -4.74 24.77
C GLY A 63 -3.49 -4.83 24.84
N THR A 64 -4.00 -4.87 26.06
CA THR A 64 -5.41 -5.05 26.32
C THR A 64 -5.99 -3.73 26.84
N VAL A 65 -6.92 -3.13 26.10
CA VAL A 65 -7.64 -1.92 26.53
C VAL A 65 -8.94 -2.35 27.23
N THR A 66 -9.12 -1.92 28.47
CA THR A 66 -10.34 -2.10 29.25
C THR A 66 -11.09 -0.78 29.36
N GLY A 67 -12.37 -0.79 29.02
CA GLY A 67 -13.28 0.34 29.13
C GLY A 67 -14.70 -0.09 29.54
N PRO A 68 -15.69 0.82 29.51
CA PRO A 68 -17.04 0.55 29.99
C PRO A 68 -17.81 -0.54 29.24
N LEU A 69 -17.39 -0.83 27.99
CA LEU A 69 -18.03 -1.83 27.14
C LEU A 69 -17.29 -3.18 27.16
N GLY A 70 -16.25 -3.31 27.99
CA GLY A 70 -15.47 -4.52 28.14
C GLY A 70 -14.00 -4.33 27.81
N THR A 71 -13.37 -5.46 27.51
CA THR A 71 -11.93 -5.58 27.33
C THR A 71 -11.64 -6.05 25.91
N VAL A 72 -10.78 -5.33 25.20
CA VAL A 72 -10.46 -5.56 23.79
C VAL A 72 -8.96 -5.61 23.56
N ASP A 73 -8.52 -6.45 22.61
CA ASP A 73 -7.15 -6.46 22.13
C ASP A 73 -6.89 -5.22 21.26
N SER A 74 -5.73 -4.60 21.43
CA SER A 74 -5.49 -3.24 20.94
C SER A 74 -4.04 -2.98 20.60
N ILE A 75 -3.84 -2.05 19.68
CA ILE A 75 -2.56 -1.42 19.38
C ILE A 75 -2.52 -0.01 19.96
N LEU A 76 -1.41 0.32 20.60
CA LEU A 76 -1.01 1.67 20.97
C LEU A 76 0.16 2.11 20.09
N LYS A 77 -0.06 3.13 19.26
CA LYS A 77 1.00 3.84 18.56
C LYS A 77 1.35 5.09 19.34
N LEU A 78 2.57 5.14 19.87
CA LEU A 78 3.08 6.17 20.77
C LEU A 78 4.16 6.99 20.06
N ASP A 79 4.00 8.30 20.06
CA ASP A 79 5.09 9.24 19.88
C ASP A 79 5.52 9.73 21.26
N LEU A 80 6.70 9.29 21.67
CA LEU A 80 7.29 9.63 22.97
C LEU A 80 8.17 10.89 22.89
N THR A 81 8.58 11.33 21.70
CA THR A 81 9.47 12.50 21.51
C THR A 81 8.69 13.77 21.19
N GLY A 82 7.46 13.64 20.70
CA GLY A 82 6.62 14.74 20.22
C GLY A 82 6.97 15.19 18.80
N GLU A 83 8.02 14.64 18.19
CA GLU A 83 8.49 15.00 16.85
C GLU A 83 7.52 14.55 15.74
N HIS A 84 6.66 13.56 16.01
CA HIS A 84 5.72 12.96 15.04
C HIS A 84 4.28 13.27 15.36
N ARG A 85 4.03 14.13 16.34
CA ARG A 85 2.70 14.53 16.79
C ARG A 85 1.83 14.99 15.62
N GLU A 86 2.34 15.88 14.77
CA GLU A 86 1.59 16.39 13.62
C GLU A 86 1.20 15.28 12.63
N ALA A 87 2.12 14.36 12.35
CA ALA A 87 1.84 13.21 11.48
C ALA A 87 0.79 12.27 12.08
N MET A 88 0.80 12.05 13.39
CA MET A 88 -0.23 11.28 14.09
C MET A 88 -1.59 11.98 14.06
N LEU A 89 -1.62 13.30 14.23
CA LEU A 89 -2.85 14.10 14.16
C LEU A 89 -3.41 14.14 12.74
N LYS A 90 -2.57 14.21 11.70
CA LYS A 90 -3.01 14.06 10.31
C LYS A 90 -3.69 12.72 10.07
N GLY A 91 -3.12 11.62 10.56
CA GLY A 91 -3.76 10.30 10.49
C GLY A 91 -5.10 10.26 11.25
N LEU A 92 -5.17 10.88 12.43
CA LEU A 92 -6.40 11.01 13.22
C LEU A 92 -7.52 11.75 12.46
N GLU A 93 -7.19 12.79 11.70
CA GLU A 93 -8.17 13.51 10.87
C GLU A 93 -8.83 12.60 9.85
N VAL A 94 -8.07 11.66 9.25
CA VAL A 94 -8.59 10.69 8.30
C VAL A 94 -9.62 9.78 8.96
N TYR A 95 -9.30 9.22 10.14
CA TYR A 95 -10.24 8.41 10.93
C TYR A 95 -11.52 9.17 11.32
N ASN A 96 -11.43 10.48 11.55
CA ASN A 96 -12.57 11.33 11.89
C ASN A 96 -13.32 11.88 10.65
N SER A 97 -12.79 11.68 9.45
CA SER A 97 -13.40 12.11 8.19
C SER A 97 -14.44 11.10 7.68
N LYS A 98 -14.90 11.27 6.43
CA LYS A 98 -15.76 10.29 5.75
C LYS A 98 -15.10 8.91 5.66
N ALA A 99 -13.78 8.84 5.56
CA ALA A 99 -13.01 7.58 5.60
C ALA A 99 -13.24 6.80 6.88
N GLY A 100 -13.64 7.46 7.98
CA GLY A 100 -14.04 6.80 9.22
C GLY A 100 -15.26 5.88 9.11
N SER A 101 -16.01 5.91 8.00
CA SER A 101 -17.07 4.92 7.74
C SER A 101 -16.53 3.52 7.41
N LEU A 102 -15.23 3.40 7.14
CA LEU A 102 -14.53 2.15 6.84
C LEU A 102 -13.88 1.48 8.05
N GLN A 103 -14.06 2.02 9.25
CA GLN A 103 -13.52 1.42 10.48
C GLN A 103 -14.18 0.07 10.78
N SER A 104 -13.40 -0.88 11.27
CA SER A 104 -13.76 -2.30 11.49
C SER A 104 -14.00 -3.12 10.22
N ASP A 105 -13.59 -2.59 9.06
CA ASP A 105 -13.65 -3.30 7.78
C ASP A 105 -12.33 -3.11 7.02
N VAL A 106 -12.11 -1.92 6.46
CA VAL A 106 -10.88 -1.58 5.73
C VAL A 106 -9.86 -0.86 6.60
N LEU A 107 -10.31 -0.18 7.66
CA LEU A 107 -9.46 0.51 8.63
C LEU A 107 -9.67 -0.07 10.03
N PRO A 108 -8.66 -0.04 10.92
CA PRO A 108 -8.85 -0.40 12.32
C PRO A 108 -9.89 0.49 13.00
N LEU A 109 -10.63 -0.04 13.98
CA LEU A 109 -11.42 0.80 14.87
C LEU A 109 -10.51 1.70 15.72
N LEU A 110 -10.70 3.02 15.64
CA LEU A 110 -9.96 3.98 16.44
C LEU A 110 -10.65 4.18 17.79
N TYR A 111 -9.97 3.79 18.87
CA TYR A 111 -10.41 4.06 20.25
C TYR A 111 -10.11 5.50 20.70
N GLY A 112 -9.09 6.12 20.12
CA GLY A 112 -8.88 7.55 20.26
C GLY A 112 -7.45 8.01 20.18
N CYS A 113 -7.31 9.33 20.26
CA CYS A 113 -6.04 10.01 20.46
C CYS A 113 -5.97 10.59 21.88
N PHE A 114 -4.85 10.35 22.56
CA PHE A 114 -4.59 10.78 23.92
C PHE A 114 -3.21 11.42 24.02
N GLU A 115 -3.09 12.45 24.85
CA GLU A 115 -1.86 13.21 25.03
C GLU A 115 -1.52 13.41 26.51
N ALA A 116 -0.24 13.44 26.83
CA ALA A 116 0.26 13.83 28.15
C ALA A 116 1.46 14.75 28.00
N GLU A 117 1.53 15.79 28.83
CA GLU A 117 2.75 16.58 28.98
C GLU A 117 3.68 15.89 29.97
N VAL A 118 4.86 15.47 29.48
CA VAL A 118 5.93 14.88 30.30
C VAL A 118 7.14 15.80 30.21
N GLY A 119 7.31 16.65 31.23
CA GLY A 119 8.33 17.70 31.20
C GLY A 119 8.02 18.75 30.14
N SER A 120 8.85 18.86 29.10
CA SER A 120 8.66 19.78 27.96
C SER A 120 8.15 19.06 26.70
N THR A 121 7.87 17.77 26.80
CA THR A 121 7.51 16.92 25.66
C THR A 121 6.04 16.53 25.74
N VAL A 122 5.35 16.60 24.60
CA VAL A 122 3.97 16.07 24.47
C VAL A 122 4.05 14.65 23.96
N VAL A 123 3.74 13.69 24.83
CA VAL A 123 3.57 12.30 24.45
C VAL A 123 2.20 12.14 23.81
N THR A 124 2.16 11.59 22.60
CA THR A 124 0.92 11.37 21.84
C THR A 124 0.68 9.87 21.66
N CYS A 125 -0.54 9.40 21.89
CA CYS A 125 -0.92 8.00 21.78
C CYS A 125 -2.18 7.85 20.92
N LEU A 126 -2.11 7.03 19.88
CA LEU A 126 -3.29 6.52 19.18
C LEU A 126 -3.58 5.10 19.67
N ALA A 127 -4.75 4.90 20.27
CA ALA A 127 -5.26 3.59 20.64
C ALA A 127 -6.25 3.10 19.58
N MET A 128 -6.04 1.90 19.07
CA MET A 128 -6.88 1.31 18.01
C MET A 128 -6.98 -0.22 18.14
N GLU A 129 -7.90 -0.81 17.41
CA GLU A 129 -8.09 -2.25 17.28
C GLU A 129 -6.83 -2.95 16.77
N TYR A 130 -6.53 -4.12 17.32
CA TYR A 130 -5.50 -5.00 16.76
C TYR A 130 -6.09 -5.79 15.60
N CYS A 131 -5.54 -5.59 14.40
CA CYS A 131 -6.04 -6.20 13.15
C CYS A 131 -5.03 -7.17 12.53
N GLY A 132 -4.32 -7.95 13.36
CA GLY A 132 -3.35 -8.93 12.90
C GLY A 132 -1.95 -8.35 12.62
N GLU A 133 -1.22 -9.02 11.73
CA GLU A 133 0.19 -8.74 11.44
C GLU A 133 0.39 -8.19 10.02
N PRO A 134 1.44 -7.40 9.76
CA PRO A 134 1.73 -6.94 8.41
C PRO A 134 1.96 -8.08 7.43
N VAL A 135 1.49 -7.90 6.20
CA VAL A 135 1.76 -8.82 5.11
C VAL A 135 3.27 -8.84 4.83
N LYS A 136 3.83 -10.02 4.52
CA LYS A 136 5.26 -10.15 4.24
C LYS A 136 5.62 -9.88 2.78
N ASP A 137 4.73 -10.30 1.88
CA ASP A 137 4.88 -10.21 0.43
C ASP A 137 3.49 -10.27 -0.18
N LEU A 138 3.07 -9.19 -0.83
CA LEU A 138 1.75 -9.09 -1.46
C LEU A 138 1.64 -9.97 -2.70
N LEU A 139 2.72 -10.15 -3.47
CA LEU A 139 2.69 -10.97 -4.69
C LEU A 139 2.50 -12.45 -4.37
N SER A 140 3.03 -12.90 -3.23
CA SER A 140 2.84 -14.27 -2.72
C SER A 140 1.52 -14.47 -1.97
N ALA A 141 0.77 -13.41 -1.68
CA ALA A 141 -0.50 -13.51 -0.96
C ALA A 141 -1.58 -14.23 -1.81
N PRO A 142 -2.56 -14.90 -1.16
CA PRO A 142 -3.68 -15.53 -1.86
C PRO A 142 -4.36 -14.57 -2.83
N HIS A 143 -4.79 -15.09 -3.98
CA HIS A 143 -5.45 -14.28 -5.00
C HIS A 143 -6.68 -13.55 -4.45
N SER A 144 -7.49 -14.19 -3.60
CA SER A 144 -8.64 -13.58 -2.94
C SER A 144 -8.23 -12.39 -2.07
N PHE A 145 -7.17 -12.53 -1.26
CA PHE A 145 -6.64 -11.45 -0.43
C PHE A 145 -6.23 -10.22 -1.27
N ARG A 146 -5.52 -10.45 -2.38
CA ARG A 146 -5.13 -9.38 -3.32
C ARG A 146 -6.34 -8.69 -3.96
N GLN A 147 -7.40 -9.44 -4.27
CA GLN A 147 -8.65 -8.87 -4.78
C GLN A 147 -9.35 -8.02 -3.71
N ASP A 148 -9.43 -8.52 -2.49
CA ASP A 148 -10.03 -7.80 -1.37
C ASP A 148 -9.24 -6.52 -1.06
N LEU A 149 -7.91 -6.55 -1.19
CA LEU A 149 -7.06 -5.37 -0.99
C LEU A 149 -7.34 -4.31 -2.05
N LEU A 150 -7.48 -4.71 -3.32
CA LEU A 150 -7.86 -3.79 -4.39
C LEU A 150 -9.23 -3.16 -4.11
N LEU A 151 -10.21 -3.94 -3.66
CA LEU A 151 -11.54 -3.43 -3.30
C LEU A 151 -11.48 -2.47 -2.12
N ALA A 152 -10.72 -2.80 -1.08
CA ALA A 152 -10.51 -1.97 0.09
C ALA A 152 -9.91 -0.59 -0.27
N VAL A 153 -8.88 -0.57 -1.13
CA VAL A 153 -8.27 0.68 -1.62
C VAL A 153 -9.25 1.46 -2.51
N LEU A 154 -10.02 0.79 -3.37
CA LEU A 154 -11.06 1.44 -4.17
C LEU A 154 -12.14 2.09 -3.29
N ASP A 155 -12.55 1.44 -2.20
CA ASP A 155 -13.52 2.01 -1.26
C ASP A 155 -12.95 3.21 -0.50
N PHE A 156 -11.67 3.17 -0.14
CA PHE A 156 -10.96 4.33 0.41
C PHE A 156 -10.94 5.52 -0.59
N HIS A 157 -10.68 5.23 -1.87
CA HIS A 157 -10.69 6.22 -2.96
C HIS A 157 -12.07 6.81 -3.23
N LYS A 158 -13.15 6.02 -3.15
CA LYS A 158 -14.53 6.49 -3.30
C LYS A 158 -14.91 7.55 -2.26
N LEU A 159 -14.26 7.53 -1.10
CA LEU A 159 -14.44 8.53 -0.05
C LEU A 159 -13.61 9.81 -0.26
N GLY A 160 -12.91 9.89 -1.40
CA GLY A 160 -12.15 11.05 -1.83
C GLY A 160 -10.77 11.13 -1.19
N LYS A 161 -10.14 9.99 -0.90
CA LYS A 161 -8.83 9.91 -0.24
C LYS A 161 -7.88 8.96 -0.97
N THR A 162 -6.60 9.33 -1.06
CA THR A 162 -5.49 8.39 -1.34
C THR A 162 -4.80 8.02 -0.04
N HIS A 163 -4.18 6.84 0.02
CA HIS A 163 -3.46 6.39 1.21
C HIS A 163 -2.05 6.99 1.31
N GLY A 164 -1.33 7.04 0.18
CA GLY A 164 -0.01 7.62 -0.01
C GLY A 164 1.17 6.72 0.36
N ASP A 165 0.95 5.47 0.78
CA ASP A 165 2.00 4.56 1.30
C ASP A 165 1.56 3.08 1.35
N LEU A 166 1.01 2.56 0.25
CA LEU A 166 0.47 1.19 0.16
C LEU A 166 1.56 0.13 -0.04
N TYR A 167 2.41 -0.04 0.97
CA TYR A 167 3.40 -1.11 1.04
C TYR A 167 2.98 -2.19 2.06
N GLU A 168 3.63 -3.34 2.01
CA GLU A 168 3.24 -4.54 2.78
C GLU A 168 3.22 -4.29 4.29
N ASP A 169 4.07 -3.41 4.80
CA ASP A 169 4.10 -3.03 6.21
C ASP A 169 2.90 -2.22 6.68
N ASN A 170 2.18 -1.59 5.75
CA ASN A 170 1.00 -0.77 6.01
C ASN A 170 -0.30 -1.50 5.66
N ILE A 171 -0.22 -2.80 5.36
CA ILE A 171 -1.36 -3.68 5.08
C ILE A 171 -1.29 -4.85 6.04
N LEU A 172 -2.27 -4.94 6.93
CA LEU A 172 -2.38 -6.04 7.89
C LEU A 172 -3.24 -7.17 7.32
N ASP A 173 -2.89 -8.41 7.67
CA ASP A 173 -3.73 -9.58 7.46
C ASP A 173 -4.57 -9.85 8.71
N CYS A 174 -5.85 -9.49 8.65
CA CYS A 174 -6.84 -9.70 9.69
C CYS A 174 -7.71 -10.91 9.31
N ASP A 175 -7.27 -12.11 9.69
CA ASP A 175 -7.97 -13.38 9.42
C ASP A 175 -8.28 -13.62 7.93
N GLY A 176 -7.36 -13.25 7.05
CA GLY A 176 -7.52 -13.35 5.60
C GLY A 176 -8.11 -12.11 4.94
N HIS A 177 -8.38 -11.04 5.70
CA HIS A 177 -8.89 -9.77 5.19
C HIS A 177 -7.85 -8.64 5.32
N PRO A 178 -7.64 -7.84 4.26
CA PRO A 178 -6.66 -6.75 4.28
C PRO A 178 -7.20 -5.53 5.04
N VAL A 179 -6.42 -5.04 6.00
CA VAL A 179 -6.71 -3.81 6.74
C VAL A 179 -5.59 -2.79 6.53
N LEU A 180 -5.94 -1.57 6.12
CA LEU A 180 -5.01 -0.49 5.83
C LEU A 180 -4.64 0.29 7.11
N ILE A 181 -3.35 0.56 7.30
CA ILE A 181 -2.84 1.32 8.46
C ILE A 181 -1.84 2.41 8.06
N ASP A 182 -1.48 3.26 9.02
CA ASP A 182 -0.53 4.36 8.85
C ASP A 182 -0.97 5.47 7.86
N LEU A 183 -2.15 6.03 8.11
CA LEU A 183 -2.80 7.07 7.31
C LEU A 183 -2.15 8.47 7.36
N LYS A 184 -0.89 8.58 7.77
CA LYS A 184 -0.19 9.88 7.91
C LYS A 184 0.09 10.56 6.57
N PHE A 185 0.16 9.78 5.49
CA PHE A 185 0.36 10.28 4.12
C PHE A 185 -0.94 10.40 3.33
N ALA A 186 -2.08 10.12 3.94
CA ALA A 186 -3.35 10.19 3.25
C ALA A 186 -3.71 11.64 2.90
N GLU A 187 -4.24 11.85 1.71
CA GLU A 187 -4.56 13.17 1.15
C GLU A 187 -5.92 13.17 0.48
N ASP A 188 -6.50 14.36 0.32
CA ASP A 188 -7.71 14.51 -0.49
C ASP A 188 -7.41 14.14 -1.94
N HIS A 189 -8.26 13.30 -2.51
CA HIS A 189 -8.06 12.76 -3.84
C HIS A 189 -9.38 12.73 -4.61
N LYS A 190 -9.32 13.16 -5.88
CA LYS A 190 -10.39 12.89 -6.84
C LYS A 190 -9.92 11.76 -7.74
N CYS A 191 -10.38 10.56 -7.44
CA CYS A 191 -10.03 9.38 -8.23
C CYS A 191 -10.65 9.48 -9.63
N VAL A 192 -9.79 9.45 -10.65
CA VAL A 192 -10.19 9.44 -12.06
C VAL A 192 -9.63 8.17 -12.67
N ILE A 193 -10.42 7.09 -12.59
CA ILE A 193 -10.11 5.83 -13.26
C ILE A 193 -10.76 5.88 -14.64
N ASN A 194 -9.95 5.87 -15.70
CA ASN A 194 -10.43 6.03 -17.07
C ASN A 194 -10.71 4.70 -17.79
N MET A 195 -10.33 3.57 -17.19
CA MET A 195 -10.42 2.26 -17.82
C MET A 195 -10.70 1.14 -16.82
N LYS A 196 -11.19 0.02 -17.34
CA LYS A 196 -11.44 -1.19 -16.54
C LYS A 196 -10.13 -1.90 -16.25
N ILE A 197 -10.01 -2.43 -15.04
CA ILE A 197 -8.91 -3.32 -14.67
C ILE A 197 -9.20 -4.70 -15.26
N VAL A 198 -8.34 -5.17 -16.17
CA VAL A 198 -8.43 -6.49 -16.80
C VAL A 198 -7.20 -7.30 -16.41
N THR A 199 -7.40 -8.41 -15.70
CA THR A 199 -6.31 -9.30 -15.26
C THR A 199 -5.57 -9.87 -16.47
N GLY A 200 -4.24 -9.84 -16.43
CA GLY A 200 -3.36 -10.34 -17.48
C GLY A 200 -3.17 -9.40 -18.68
N ALA A 201 -3.86 -8.25 -18.70
CA ALA A 201 -3.66 -7.23 -19.72
C ALA A 201 -2.26 -6.59 -19.60
N ILE A 202 -1.73 -6.08 -20.71
CA ILE A 202 -0.56 -5.19 -20.67
C ILE A 202 -0.94 -3.91 -19.91
N ALA A 203 -0.09 -3.51 -18.95
CA ALA A 203 -0.33 -2.30 -18.17
C ALA A 203 -0.43 -1.07 -19.09
N PRO A 204 -1.43 -0.19 -18.86
CA PRO A 204 -1.50 1.10 -19.55
C PRO A 204 -0.36 2.03 -19.12
N THR A 205 -0.30 3.27 -19.60
CA THR A 205 0.46 4.30 -18.88
C THR A 205 -0.31 4.81 -17.67
N VAL A 206 0.40 5.47 -16.75
CA VAL A 206 -0.24 6.11 -15.59
C VAL A 206 -1.21 7.22 -16.02
N GLU A 207 -0.91 7.94 -17.11
CA GLU A 207 -1.77 8.98 -17.68
C GLU A 207 -3.04 8.39 -18.29
N GLU A 208 -2.92 7.26 -18.99
CA GLU A 208 -4.06 6.53 -19.54
C GLU A 208 -4.97 6.00 -18.45
N TYR A 209 -4.40 5.45 -17.36
CA TYR A 209 -5.17 4.91 -16.25
C TYR A 209 -5.83 6.00 -15.39
N GLY A 210 -5.06 7.05 -15.05
CA GLY A 210 -5.52 8.28 -14.40
C GLY A 210 -5.33 8.35 -12.87
N CYS A 211 -4.95 7.26 -12.20
CA CYS A 211 -4.69 7.25 -10.75
C CYS A 211 -3.32 6.60 -10.43
N PRO A 212 -2.29 7.37 -10.01
CA PRO A 212 -0.96 6.85 -9.74
C PRO A 212 -0.89 5.78 -8.64
N GLU A 213 -1.53 6.01 -7.49
CA GLU A 213 -1.50 5.05 -6.37
C GLU A 213 -2.10 3.70 -6.75
N LEU A 214 -3.27 3.70 -7.41
CA LEU A 214 -3.90 2.46 -7.88
C LEU A 214 -3.09 1.82 -9.02
N TYR A 215 -2.50 2.62 -9.90
CA TYR A 215 -1.64 2.12 -10.96
C TYR A 215 -0.44 1.33 -10.40
N GLU A 216 0.27 1.94 -9.44
CA GLU A 216 1.41 1.32 -8.75
C GLU A 216 0.98 0.05 -8.01
N LEU A 217 -0.11 0.11 -7.24
CA LEU A 217 -0.64 -1.05 -6.53
C LEU A 217 -0.94 -2.22 -7.50
N ILE A 218 -1.70 -1.97 -8.58
CA ILE A 218 -2.16 -2.99 -9.51
C ILE A 218 -0.99 -3.61 -10.30
N LEU A 219 -0.04 -2.78 -10.73
CA LEU A 219 1.11 -3.21 -11.52
C LEU A 219 2.17 -3.89 -10.66
N GLU A 220 2.61 -3.23 -9.60
CA GLU A 220 3.83 -3.63 -8.86
C GLU A 220 3.52 -4.61 -7.73
N GLN A 221 2.40 -4.43 -7.04
CA GLN A 221 2.11 -5.16 -5.79
C GLN A 221 1.14 -6.32 -5.99
N LEU A 222 0.16 -6.16 -6.89
CA LEU A 222 -0.89 -7.17 -7.09
C LEU A 222 -0.61 -8.08 -8.29
N GLY A 223 0.29 -7.70 -9.20
CA GLY A 223 0.60 -8.48 -10.41
C GLY A 223 -0.63 -8.73 -11.29
N VAL A 224 -1.59 -7.80 -11.27
CA VAL A 224 -2.84 -7.92 -12.04
C VAL A 224 -2.58 -7.64 -13.52
N TRP A 225 -1.72 -6.66 -13.82
CA TRP A 225 -1.27 -6.39 -15.18
C TRP A 225 0.09 -7.01 -15.47
N LYS A 226 0.33 -7.29 -16.75
CA LYS A 226 1.65 -7.61 -17.27
C LYS A 226 2.43 -6.32 -17.47
N SER A 227 3.75 -6.40 -17.30
CA SER A 227 4.64 -5.27 -17.58
C SER A 227 4.43 -4.74 -19.01
N ALA A 228 4.31 -3.42 -19.13
CA ALA A 228 4.32 -2.70 -20.40
C ALA A 228 5.71 -2.67 -21.06
N THR A 229 6.74 -3.14 -20.35
CA THR A 229 8.12 -3.19 -20.83
C THR A 229 8.64 -4.62 -20.92
N ILE A 230 9.63 -4.84 -21.77
CA ILE A 230 10.34 -6.10 -21.92
C ILE A 230 11.84 -5.84 -21.98
N GLY A 231 12.62 -6.68 -21.29
CA GLY A 231 14.07 -6.66 -21.35
C GLY A 231 14.56 -7.46 -22.55
N PHE A 232 15.45 -6.89 -23.35
CA PHE A 232 16.11 -7.56 -24.47
C PHE A 232 17.54 -7.03 -24.62
N CYS A 233 18.54 -7.92 -24.63
CA CYS A 233 19.97 -7.57 -24.73
C CYS A 233 20.39 -6.41 -23.79
N SER A 234 20.01 -6.49 -22.51
CA SER A 234 20.27 -5.48 -21.47
C SER A 234 19.61 -4.10 -21.69
N GLN A 235 18.69 -3.99 -22.64
CA GLN A 235 17.87 -2.80 -22.89
C GLN A 235 16.41 -3.06 -22.53
N MET A 236 15.70 -2.03 -22.07
CA MET A 236 14.27 -2.10 -21.78
C MET A 236 13.50 -1.43 -22.91
N PHE A 237 12.56 -2.16 -23.50
CA PHE A 237 11.69 -1.67 -24.56
C PHE A 237 10.26 -1.58 -24.05
N ARG A 238 9.54 -0.53 -24.43
CA ARG A 238 8.09 -0.53 -24.26
C ARG A 238 7.47 -1.44 -25.32
N LYS A 239 6.58 -2.32 -24.90
CA LYS A 239 5.93 -3.29 -25.77
C LYS A 239 5.11 -2.60 -26.85
N ASP A 240 4.43 -1.48 -26.58
CA ASP A 240 3.64 -0.71 -27.55
C ASP A 240 4.47 -0.13 -28.72
N GLY A 241 5.73 0.25 -28.46
CA GLY A 241 6.66 0.76 -29.46
C GLY A 241 7.27 -0.30 -30.38
N ILE A 242 7.08 -1.59 -30.08
CA ILE A 242 7.59 -2.69 -30.91
C ILE A 242 6.54 -3.08 -31.94
N THR A 243 6.84 -2.81 -33.20
CA THR A 243 5.97 -3.09 -34.36
C THR A 243 6.50 -4.20 -35.25
N CYS A 244 7.79 -4.49 -35.18
CA CYS A 244 8.44 -5.62 -35.82
C CYS A 244 9.69 -6.07 -35.02
N PRO A 245 10.25 -7.27 -35.27
CA PRO A 245 11.46 -7.75 -34.59
C PRO A 245 12.66 -6.80 -34.71
N GLU A 246 12.77 -6.07 -35.82
CA GLU A 246 13.87 -5.14 -36.08
C GLU A 246 13.92 -3.99 -35.07
N ASP A 247 12.78 -3.59 -34.50
CA ASP A 247 12.72 -2.54 -33.47
C ASP A 247 13.55 -2.90 -32.22
N LEU A 248 13.68 -4.19 -31.90
CA LEU A 248 14.51 -4.69 -30.79
C LEU A 248 16.02 -4.66 -31.09
N THR A 249 16.38 -4.70 -32.37
CA THR A 249 17.77 -4.85 -32.83
C THR A 249 18.39 -3.55 -33.35
N LYS A 250 17.56 -2.54 -33.67
CA LYS A 250 17.96 -1.33 -34.40
C LYS A 250 19.11 -0.55 -33.76
N ASN A 251 19.19 -0.53 -32.44
CA ASN A 251 20.19 0.22 -31.67
C ASN A 251 21.22 -0.67 -30.99
N MET A 252 21.41 -1.91 -31.45
CA MET A 252 22.36 -2.82 -30.82
C MET A 252 23.81 -2.35 -30.99
N PRO A 253 24.62 -2.39 -29.92
CA PRO A 253 26.04 -2.10 -30.00
C PRO A 253 26.78 -3.02 -30.99
N ALA A 254 27.81 -2.48 -31.65
CA ALA A 254 28.60 -3.20 -32.65
C ALA A 254 29.30 -4.48 -32.13
N HIS A 255 29.48 -4.62 -30.81
CA HIS A 255 30.09 -5.82 -30.24
C HIS A 255 29.20 -7.07 -30.33
N PHE A 256 27.92 -6.94 -30.68
CA PHE A 256 27.01 -8.06 -30.93
C PHE A 256 27.05 -8.61 -32.38
N ASN A 257 27.94 -8.09 -33.23
CA ASN A 257 27.96 -8.46 -34.66
C ASN A 257 28.24 -9.94 -34.93
N GLU A 258 29.04 -10.60 -34.08
CA GLU A 258 29.37 -12.04 -34.24
C GLU A 258 28.17 -12.96 -33.93
N GLU A 259 27.23 -12.50 -33.11
CA GLU A 259 26.04 -13.24 -32.67
C GLU A 259 24.75 -12.76 -33.34
N ARG A 260 24.85 -11.85 -34.31
CA ARG A 260 23.71 -11.12 -34.87
C ARG A 260 22.57 -12.01 -35.35
N GLN A 261 22.87 -13.13 -36.00
CA GLN A 261 21.85 -14.07 -36.48
C GLN A 261 21.07 -14.73 -35.34
N GLU A 262 21.73 -15.03 -34.22
CA GLU A 262 21.05 -15.62 -33.06
C GLU A 262 20.20 -14.57 -32.37
N ILE A 263 20.70 -13.35 -32.23
CA ILE A 263 19.94 -12.25 -31.64
C ILE A 263 18.71 -11.90 -32.48
N GLU A 264 18.82 -11.90 -33.81
CA GLU A 264 17.67 -11.71 -34.71
C GLU A 264 16.60 -12.81 -34.52
N LYS A 265 17.01 -14.07 -34.31
CA LYS A 265 16.05 -15.15 -33.97
C LYS A 265 15.38 -14.92 -32.62
N GLN A 266 16.14 -14.52 -31.59
CA GLN A 266 15.57 -14.21 -30.27
C GLN A 266 14.60 -13.03 -30.35
N ALA A 267 14.92 -12.01 -31.16
CA ALA A 267 14.03 -10.86 -31.39
C ALA A 267 12.69 -11.29 -32.01
N ILE A 268 12.70 -12.26 -32.94
CA ILE A 268 11.48 -12.82 -33.52
C ILE A 268 10.63 -13.51 -32.45
N LEU A 269 11.24 -14.37 -31.61
CA LEU A 269 10.52 -15.08 -30.54
C LEU A 269 9.89 -14.11 -29.53
N VAL A 270 10.64 -13.10 -29.10
CA VAL A 270 10.15 -12.05 -28.20
C VAL A 270 9.01 -11.25 -28.84
N PHE A 271 9.12 -10.93 -30.13
CA PHE A 271 8.05 -10.24 -30.85
C PHE A 271 6.78 -11.09 -30.97
N GLU A 272 6.90 -12.39 -31.23
CA GLU A 272 5.76 -13.33 -31.26
C GLU A 272 5.07 -13.41 -29.89
N GLU A 273 5.83 -13.43 -28.79
CA GLU A 273 5.28 -13.36 -27.42
C GLU A 273 4.47 -12.07 -27.21
N ILE A 274 5.01 -10.91 -27.59
CA ILE A 274 4.31 -9.62 -27.48
C ILE A 274 3.00 -9.63 -28.28
N LEU A 275 3.00 -10.20 -29.49
CA LEU A 275 1.79 -10.30 -30.32
C LEU A 275 0.74 -11.18 -29.65
N GLU A 276 1.13 -12.30 -29.06
CA GLU A 276 0.21 -13.18 -28.34
C GLU A 276 -0.38 -12.48 -27.11
N GLU A 277 0.43 -11.74 -26.34
CA GLU A 277 -0.06 -10.96 -25.20
C GLU A 277 -1.06 -9.88 -25.61
N ARG A 278 -0.77 -9.16 -26.71
CA ARG A 278 -1.68 -8.15 -27.27
C ARG A 278 -2.99 -8.79 -27.72
N ARG A 279 -2.92 -9.95 -28.39
CA ARG A 279 -4.10 -10.70 -28.85
C ARG A 279 -5.01 -11.10 -27.68
N LEU A 280 -4.41 -11.58 -26.59
CA LEU A 280 -5.13 -11.93 -25.37
C LEU A 280 -5.71 -10.70 -24.66
N THR A 281 -5.01 -9.55 -24.74
CA THR A 281 -5.42 -8.31 -24.07
C THR A 281 -6.56 -7.58 -24.79
N TYR A 282 -6.45 -7.41 -26.10
CA TYR A 282 -7.34 -6.54 -26.89
C TYR A 282 -8.35 -7.29 -27.77
N GLY A 283 -8.28 -8.63 -27.80
CA GLY A 283 -9.01 -9.45 -28.77
C GLY A 283 -8.45 -9.32 -30.19
N THR A 284 -8.95 -10.16 -31.10
CA THR A 284 -8.45 -10.21 -32.50
C THR A 284 -8.87 -9.01 -33.38
N GLU A 285 -9.74 -8.12 -32.89
CA GLU A 285 -10.39 -7.10 -33.72
C GLU A 285 -9.98 -5.64 -33.43
N GLN A 286 -9.26 -5.36 -32.34
CA GLN A 286 -8.80 -3.98 -32.07
C GLN A 286 -7.40 -3.74 -32.62
N VAL A 287 -7.35 -3.27 -33.86
CA VAL A 287 -6.17 -2.60 -34.43
C VAL A 287 -5.99 -1.29 -33.64
N LEU A 288 -4.80 -1.10 -33.05
CA LEU A 288 -4.44 0.15 -32.37
C LEU A 288 -4.69 1.35 -33.30
N PRO A 289 -5.22 2.48 -32.80
CA PRO A 289 -5.43 3.67 -33.62
C PRO A 289 -4.10 4.10 -34.28
N GLY A 290 -4.00 3.95 -35.60
CA GLY A 290 -2.83 4.37 -36.38
C GLY A 290 -1.95 3.26 -36.98
N GLN A 291 -2.19 1.98 -36.70
CA GLN A 291 -1.46 0.88 -37.36
C GLN A 291 -2.16 0.43 -38.66
N ARG A 292 -1.46 0.52 -39.79
CA ARG A 292 -1.88 -0.14 -41.04
C ARG A 292 -1.68 -1.64 -40.91
N ARG A 293 -2.68 -2.39 -41.35
CA ARG A 293 -2.65 -3.86 -41.49
C ARG A 293 -1.43 -4.25 -42.33
N VAL A 294 -0.41 -4.85 -41.72
CA VAL A 294 0.67 -5.50 -42.47
C VAL A 294 0.24 -6.94 -42.65
N ASP A 295 -0.36 -7.23 -43.81
CA ASP A 295 -0.71 -8.60 -44.18
C ASP A 295 0.60 -9.38 -44.42
N TYR A 296 1.01 -10.18 -43.45
CA TYR A 296 2.10 -11.13 -43.64
C TYR A 296 1.54 -12.34 -44.40
N VAL A 297 1.71 -12.34 -45.73
CA VAL A 297 1.39 -13.47 -46.58
C VAL A 297 2.38 -14.60 -46.28
N ARG A 298 1.93 -15.62 -45.55
CA ARG A 298 2.65 -16.89 -45.40
C ARG A 298 2.62 -17.62 -46.75
N GLY A 299 3.68 -17.45 -47.54
CA GLY A 299 3.93 -18.26 -48.73
C GLY A 299 4.43 -19.65 -48.33
N ALA A 300 3.60 -20.67 -48.51
CA ALA A 300 4.04 -22.05 -48.63
C ALA A 300 3.37 -22.65 -49.88
N HIS A 301 4.11 -22.61 -50.98
CA HIS A 301 3.88 -23.50 -52.11
C HIS A 301 4.42 -24.88 -51.73
N ILE A 302 3.57 -25.90 -51.79
CA ILE A 302 4.01 -27.27 -52.06
C ILE A 302 3.04 -27.84 -53.10
N ALA A 303 3.62 -28.34 -54.19
CA ALA A 303 2.97 -29.18 -55.19
C ALA A 303 2.90 -30.62 -54.70
#